data_AF-A0A5D3FDI1-F1
#
_entry.id   AF-A0A5D3FDI1-F1
#
_cell.length_a   1.000
_cell.length_b   1.000
_cell.length_c   1.000
_cell.angle_alpha   90.00
_cell.angle_beta   90.00
_cell.angle_gamma   90.00
#
_symmetry.space_group_name_H-M   'P 1'
#
loop_
_entity.id
_entity.type
_entity.pdbx_description
1 polymer ?
#
loop_
_entity_poly.entity_id
_entity_poly.type
_entity_poly.pdbx_seq_one_letter_code
_entity_poly.pdbx_strand_id
1 'polypeptide(L)'
;MPWHDDQSSGPFRITKNQSTKYVVVTRNVQICFNISGSNLNKGYMVYILRFVEPGWPHQQMWGTTYWGPKSKTCSPWIDSDGANTAAIFTDSGANPVGDFWLYYN
;
A
#
# COMPACT_ATOMS: atom_id res chain seq x y z
N MET A 1 -9.85 10.20 -11.29
CA MET A 1 -9.77 11.18 -10.19
C MET A 1 -8.63 12.13 -10.53
N PRO A 2 -8.87 13.45 -10.54
CA PRO A 2 -7.86 14.43 -10.89
C PRO A 2 -6.84 14.56 -9.75
N TRP A 3 -5.58 14.62 -10.14
CA TRP A 3 -4.38 14.57 -9.30
C TRP A 3 -4.00 15.99 -8.86
N HIS A 4 -4.76 16.60 -7.95
CA HIS A 4 -4.44 17.95 -7.47
C HIS A 4 -3.68 17.89 -6.14
N ASP A 5 -2.49 18.49 -6.15
CA ASP A 5 -1.62 18.88 -5.02
C ASP A 5 -1.13 17.80 -4.04
N ASP A 6 -1.41 16.52 -4.27
CA ASP A 6 -0.89 15.43 -3.44
C ASP A 6 0.59 15.14 -3.74
N GLN A 7 1.43 15.13 -2.70
CA GLN A 7 2.79 14.62 -2.82
C GLN A 7 2.75 13.09 -2.90
N SER A 8 3.58 12.52 -3.77
CA SER A 8 3.68 11.08 -3.94
C SER A 8 5.08 10.60 -3.58
N SER A 9 5.14 9.42 -3.00
CA SER A 9 6.38 8.66 -2.81
C SER A 9 7.04 8.18 -4.12
N GLY A 10 6.36 8.34 -5.25
CA GLY A 10 6.71 7.70 -6.52
C GLY A 10 6.17 6.26 -6.63
N PRO A 11 6.22 5.66 -7.84
CA PRO A 11 5.83 4.27 -8.05
C PRO A 11 6.82 3.30 -7.42
N PHE A 12 6.33 2.34 -6.64
CA PHE A 12 7.10 1.23 -6.13
C PHE A 12 6.70 -0.06 -6.82
N ARG A 13 7.69 -0.68 -7.46
CA ARG A 13 7.49 -1.93 -8.18
C ARG A 13 7.39 -3.10 -7.20
N ILE A 14 6.37 -3.93 -7.39
CA ILE A 14 6.19 -5.22 -6.74
C ILE A 14 6.65 -6.29 -7.73
N THR A 15 7.64 -7.08 -7.34
CA THR A 15 8.22 -8.14 -8.17
C THR A 15 8.28 -9.51 -7.48
N LYS A 16 7.84 -9.60 -6.21
CA LYS A 16 7.93 -10.81 -5.38
C LYS A 16 6.73 -10.92 -4.44
N ASN A 17 6.52 -12.13 -3.92
CA ASN A 17 5.53 -12.42 -2.88
C ASN A 17 5.90 -11.61 -1.65
N GLN A 18 5.09 -10.61 -1.34
CA GLN A 18 5.32 -9.58 -0.33
C GLN A 18 6.31 -8.50 -0.76
N SER A 19 5.82 -7.26 -0.82
CA SER A 19 6.63 -6.06 -0.99
C SER A 19 6.26 -5.05 0.08
N THR A 20 7.26 -4.66 0.87
CA THR A 20 7.13 -3.64 1.91
C THR A 20 7.96 -2.45 1.47
N LYS A 21 7.35 -1.27 1.37
CA LYS A 21 8.11 -0.04 1.18
C LYS A 21 7.88 0.89 2.35
N TYR A 22 8.98 1.16 3.05
CA TYR A 22 9.02 2.20 4.06
C TYR A 22 9.00 3.57 3.39
N VAL A 23 7.96 4.34 3.66
CA VAL A 23 7.85 5.76 3.29
C VAL A 23 7.34 6.49 4.50
N VAL A 24 8.21 7.27 5.15
CA VAL A 24 7.86 8.07 6.32
C VAL A 24 7.04 9.28 5.88
N VAL A 25 5.75 9.26 6.17
CA VAL A 25 4.83 10.38 5.89
C VAL A 25 4.00 10.69 7.12
N THR A 26 3.95 11.96 7.53
CA THR A 26 3.31 12.46 8.76
C THR A 26 2.08 13.33 8.46
N ARG A 27 1.12 12.80 7.69
CA ARG A 27 -0.13 13.48 7.30
C ARG A 27 -1.22 12.46 6.91
N ASN A 28 -2.34 12.92 6.37
CA ASN A 28 -3.33 12.04 5.71
C ASN A 28 -2.64 11.23 4.61
N VAL A 29 -2.91 9.93 4.54
CA VAL A 29 -2.28 9.03 3.58
C VAL A 29 -3.30 8.23 2.79
N GLN A 30 -2.95 7.94 1.54
CA GLN A 30 -3.69 7.04 0.66
C GLN A 30 -2.72 6.16 -0.12
N ILE A 31 -2.97 4.84 -0.12
CA ILE A 31 -2.25 3.93 -1.01
C ILE A 31 -3.09 3.70 -2.27
N CYS A 32 -2.49 3.92 -3.44
CA CYS A 32 -3.04 3.45 -4.72
C CYS A 32 -2.13 2.40 -5.33
N PHE A 33 -2.70 1.50 -6.11
CA PHE A 33 -1.97 0.41 -6.73
C PHE A 33 -2.58 -0.07 -8.04
N ASN A 34 -1.73 -0.68 -8.83
CA ASN A 34 -2.07 -1.45 -10.01
C ASN A 34 -1.37 -2.80 -9.90
N ILE A 35 -2.16 -3.87 -9.78
CA ILE A 35 -1.68 -5.23 -9.50
C ILE A 35 -2.17 -6.17 -10.59
N SER A 36 -1.22 -6.87 -11.18
CA SER A 36 -1.38 -8.01 -12.06
C SER A 36 -0.57 -9.18 -11.50
N GLY A 37 -0.31 -10.21 -12.29
CA GLY A 37 0.48 -11.37 -11.86
C GLY A 37 -0.33 -12.67 -11.88
N SER A 38 0.18 -13.69 -11.21
CA SER A 38 -0.40 -15.04 -11.21
C SER A 38 -0.99 -15.43 -9.86
N ASN A 39 -1.90 -16.40 -9.86
CA ASN A 39 -2.54 -16.94 -8.64
C ASN A 39 -3.24 -15.89 -7.77
N LEU A 40 -3.69 -14.76 -8.35
CA LEU A 40 -4.37 -13.68 -7.61
C LEU A 40 -5.73 -14.08 -7.06
N ASN A 41 -6.28 -15.21 -7.48
CA ASN A 41 -7.47 -15.82 -6.89
C ASN A 41 -7.23 -16.33 -5.47
N LYS A 42 -5.96 -16.49 -5.04
CA LYS A 42 -5.60 -16.83 -3.65
C LYS A 42 -5.65 -15.65 -2.68
N GLY A 43 -5.79 -14.43 -3.22
CA GLY A 43 -5.90 -13.21 -2.43
C GLY A 43 -4.54 -12.57 -2.08
N TYR A 44 -4.54 -11.24 -1.97
CA TYR A 44 -3.43 -10.46 -1.43
C TYR A 44 -3.98 -9.30 -0.60
N MET A 45 -3.21 -8.86 0.38
CA MET A 45 -3.59 -7.85 1.34
C MET A 45 -2.78 -6.57 1.13
N VAL A 46 -3.47 -5.44 1.10
CA VAL A 46 -2.86 -4.11 1.01
C VAL A 46 -3.07 -3.41 2.34
N TYR A 47 -2.01 -2.82 2.89
CA TYR A 47 -2.01 -2.19 4.20
C TYR A 47 -1.40 -0.79 4.19
N ILE A 48 -1.94 0.04 5.07
CA ILE A 48 -1.27 1.24 5.59
C ILE A 48 -0.94 0.94 7.05
N LEU A 49 0.34 1.05 7.39
CA LEU A 49 0.87 0.83 8.73
C LEU A 49 1.42 2.14 9.30
N ARG A 50 1.33 2.32 10.61
CA ARG A 50 1.94 3.43 11.35
C ARG A 50 3.10 2.93 12.19
N PHE A 51 4.20 3.68 12.19
CA PHE A 51 5.28 3.54 13.15
C PHE A 51 4.87 4.22 14.44
N VAL A 52 4.73 3.41 15.49
CA VAL A 52 4.51 3.90 16.86
C VAL A 52 5.86 4.16 17.55
N GLU A 53 6.92 3.50 17.09
CA GLU A 53 8.31 3.64 17.54
C GLU A 53 9.30 3.52 16.36
N PRO A 54 10.54 4.03 16.47
CA PRO A 54 11.54 3.90 15.43
C PRO A 54 11.84 2.43 15.08
N GLY A 55 11.67 2.08 13.81
CA GLY A 55 12.16 0.82 13.24
C GLY A 55 11.14 -0.31 13.11
N TRP A 56 9.97 -0.23 13.75
CA TRP A 56 8.94 -1.27 13.64
C TRP A 56 7.53 -0.68 13.43
N PRO A 57 6.87 -0.95 12.29
CA PRO A 57 5.49 -0.54 12.09
C PRO A 57 4.57 -1.42 12.94
N HIS A 58 3.94 -0.83 13.95
CA HIS A 58 3.19 -1.57 14.98
C HIS A 58 1.66 -1.45 14.84
N GLN A 59 1.15 -0.43 14.15
CA GLN A 59 -0.29 -0.19 14.08
C GLN A 59 -0.81 -0.28 12.65
N GLN A 60 -1.74 -1.19 12.39
CA GLN A 60 -2.50 -1.22 11.15
C GLN A 60 -3.53 -0.09 11.16
N MET A 61 -3.34 0.89 10.28
CA MET A 61 -4.27 2.01 10.10
C MET A 61 -5.41 1.64 9.16
N TRP A 62 -5.07 0.88 8.12
CA TRP A 62 -6.03 0.36 7.15
C TRP A 62 -5.48 -0.93 6.54
N GLY A 63 -6.38 -1.85 6.22
CA GLY A 63 -6.03 -3.08 5.53
C GLY A 63 -7.23 -3.66 4.81
N THR A 64 -7.01 -4.20 3.62
CA THR A 64 -8.05 -4.94 2.91
C THR A 64 -7.44 -6.05 2.05
N THR A 65 -8.22 -7.11 1.88
CA THR A 65 -7.90 -8.20 0.98
C THR A 65 -8.52 -7.96 -0.40
N TYR A 66 -7.75 -8.24 -1.45
CA TYR A 66 -8.19 -8.19 -2.83
C TYR A 66 -7.97 -9.54 -3.50
N TRP A 67 -8.87 -9.87 -4.42
CA TRP A 67 -8.80 -11.03 -5.28
C TRP A 67 -8.80 -10.59 -6.75
N GLY A 68 -8.02 -11.29 -7.56
CA GLY A 68 -7.85 -10.98 -8.98
C GLY A 68 -7.00 -9.74 -9.25
N PRO A 69 -6.79 -9.40 -10.54
CA PRO A 69 -6.07 -8.20 -10.92
C PRO A 69 -6.85 -6.94 -10.50
N LYS A 70 -6.11 -5.86 -10.19
CA LYS A 70 -6.66 -4.56 -9.83
C LYS A 70 -5.96 -3.47 -10.60
N SER A 71 -6.72 -2.53 -11.14
CA SER A 71 -6.21 -1.39 -11.89
C SER A 71 -6.63 -0.10 -11.19
N LYS A 72 -5.68 0.82 -11.01
CA LYS A 72 -5.91 2.17 -10.44
C LYS A 72 -6.82 2.15 -9.20
N THR A 73 -6.57 1.21 -8.29
CA THR A 73 -7.36 1.04 -7.07
C THR A 73 -6.68 1.78 -5.94
N CYS A 74 -7.45 2.52 -5.14
CA CYS A 74 -6.94 3.29 -4.02
C CYS A 74 -7.69 2.95 -2.73
N SER A 75 -7.01 3.02 -1.60
CA SER A 75 -7.65 3.05 -0.30
C SER A 75 -8.45 4.34 -0.11
N PRO A 76 -9.35 4.42 0.88
CA PRO A 76 -9.76 5.70 1.44
C PRO A 76 -8.55 6.51 1.93
N TRP A 77 -8.73 7.83 2.09
CA TRP A 77 -7.79 8.66 2.85
C TRP A 77 -7.88 8.30 4.33
N ILE A 78 -6.73 8.09 4.95
CA ILE A 78 -6.63 7.73 6.36
C ILE A 78 -5.86 8.82 7.08
N ASP A 79 -6.49 9.38 8.10
CA ASP A 79 -5.84 10.34 8.99
C ASP A 79 -4.77 9.65 9.83
N SER A 80 -3.62 10.31 9.95
CA SER A 80 -2.52 9.81 10.74
C SER A 80 -1.74 10.95 11.37
N ASP A 81 -1.62 10.86 12.68
CA ASP A 81 -0.92 11.75 13.58
C ASP A 81 0.55 11.33 13.80
N GLY A 82 1.16 10.59 12.86
CA GLY A 82 2.55 10.13 12.99
C GLY A 82 3.16 9.59 11.70
N ALA A 83 4.39 9.08 11.78
CA ALA A 83 5.09 8.49 10.63
C ALA A 83 4.40 7.21 10.15
N ASN A 84 3.95 7.18 8.90
CA ASN A 84 3.33 5.99 8.29
C ASN A 84 4.30 5.18 7.42
N THR A 85 3.81 4.07 6.88
CA THR A 85 4.41 3.22 5.85
C THR A 85 3.31 2.47 5.14
N ALA A 86 3.50 2.17 3.87
CA ALA A 86 2.54 1.39 3.10
C ALA A 86 3.16 0.06 2.68
N ALA A 87 2.39 -1.01 2.77
CA ALA A 87 2.87 -2.36 2.53
C ALA A 87 1.83 -3.18 1.77
N ILE A 88 2.31 -4.06 0.89
CA ILE A 88 1.46 -5.03 0.19
C ILE A 88 1.99 -6.41 0.55
N PHE A 89 1.20 -7.13 1.34
CA PHE A 89 1.50 -8.50 1.73
C PHE A 89 0.65 -9.45 0.90
N THR A 90 1.21 -10.59 0.54
CA THR A 90 0.51 -11.61 -0.22
C THR A 90 0.17 -12.74 0.70
N ASP A 91 -1.08 -13.18 0.67
CA ASP A 91 -1.44 -14.43 1.32
C ASP A 91 -0.80 -15.60 0.56
N SER A 92 -0.49 -16.67 1.28
CA SER A 92 0.43 -17.72 0.81
C SER A 92 0.05 -18.29 -0.58
N GLY A 93 0.83 -17.89 -1.60
CA GLY A 93 0.77 -18.44 -2.96
C GLY A 93 0.22 -17.51 -4.06
N ALA A 94 -0.26 -16.31 -3.75
CA ALA A 94 -0.51 -15.27 -4.76
C ALA A 94 0.82 -14.60 -5.17
N ASN A 95 0.99 -14.35 -6.48
CA ASN A 95 2.20 -13.74 -7.04
C ASN A 95 1.86 -12.39 -7.74
N PRO A 96 1.54 -11.33 -6.98
CA PRO A 96 1.27 -10.02 -7.56
C PRO A 96 2.54 -9.37 -8.11
N VAL A 97 2.37 -8.73 -9.26
CA VAL A 97 3.35 -7.88 -9.91
C VAL A 97 2.66 -6.60 -10.32
N GLY A 98 3.30 -5.45 -10.07
CA GLY A 98 2.64 -4.18 -10.32
C GLY A 98 3.33 -3.02 -9.67
N ASP A 99 2.62 -1.91 -9.58
CA ASP A 99 3.11 -0.66 -8.99
C ASP A 99 2.16 -0.22 -7.90
N PHE A 100 2.69 0.39 -6.85
CA PHE A 100 1.89 1.13 -5.90
C PHE A 100 2.49 2.51 -5.60
N TRP A 101 1.64 3.42 -5.18
CA TRP A 101 1.95 4.80 -4.85
C TRP A 101 1.37 5.09 -3.48
N LEU A 102 2.12 5.82 -2.66
CA LEU A 102 1.60 6.42 -1.44
C LEU A 102 1.46 7.92 -1.69
N TYR A 103 0.24 8.43 -1.54
CA TYR A 103 -0.09 9.85 -1.60
C TYR A 103 -0.26 10.41 -0.19
N TYR A 104 0.07 11.68 -0.03
CA TYR A 104 -0.07 12.42 1.22
C TYR A 104 -0.33 13.90 0.97
N ASN A 105 -1.19 14.51 1.79
CA ASN A 105 -1.54 15.93 1.78
C ASN A 105 -1.41 16.58 3.16
#